data_AF-A0A9E1ZHQ7-F1
#
_entry.id   AF-A0A9E1ZHQ7-F1
#
_cell.length_a   1.000
_cell.length_b   1.000
_cell.length_c   1.000
_cell.angle_alpha   90.00
_cell.angle_beta   90.00
_cell.angle_gamma   90.00
#
_symmetry.space_group_name_H-M   'P 1'
#
loop_
_entity.id
_entity.type
_entity.pdbx_description
1 polymer ?
#
loop_
_entity_poly.entity_id
_entity_poly.type
_entity_poly.pdbx_seq_one_letter_code
_entity_poly.pdbx_strand_id
1 'polypeptide(L)' 'KDSISNLLSGVLILIHRPFDVGDTIKVKSFEGLVSTIDLRYTRLQRDGEKILVPNSLLFTNPISILSGSADED' A
#
# COMPACT_ATOMS: atom_id res chain seq x y z
N LYS A 1 -6.12 9.13 -22.49
CA LYS A 1 -7.36 8.47 -22.00
C LYS A 1 -7.14 7.87 -20.60
N ASP A 2 -6.06 8.27 -19.92
CA ASP A 2 -5.44 7.48 -18.85
C ASP A 2 -5.56 8.13 -17.46
N SER A 3 -6.00 9.39 -17.42
CA SER A 3 -6.11 10.15 -16.16
C SER A 3 -7.24 9.65 -15.26
N ILE A 4 -8.33 9.12 -15.83
CA ILE A 4 -9.48 8.60 -15.05
C ILE A 4 -9.17 7.20 -14.51
N SER A 5 -8.55 6.32 -15.30
CA SER A 5 -8.16 4.97 -14.84
C SER A 5 -7.12 5.00 -13.71
N ASN A 6 -6.18 5.95 -13.76
CA ASN A 6 -5.21 6.17 -12.69
C ASN A 6 -5.82 6.78 -11.41
N LEU A 7 -6.90 7.56 -11.54
CA LEU A 7 -7.64 8.08 -10.39
C LEU A 7 -8.49 6.99 -9.72
N LEU A 8 -9.14 6.14 -10.52
CA LEU A 8 -10.04 5.09 -10.02
C LEU A 8 -9.29 4.05 -9.18
N SER A 9 -8.08 3.67 -9.60
CA SER A 9 -7.23 2.74 -8.84
C SER A 9 -6.73 3.33 -7.52
N GLY A 10 -6.64 4.65 -7.43
CA GLY A 10 -6.39 5.38 -6.19
C GLY A 10 -7.56 5.37 -5.20
N VAL A 11 -8.78 5.51 -5.71
CA VAL A 11 -10.02 5.53 -4.92
C VAL A 11 -10.38 4.13 -4.40
N LEU A 12 -10.15 3.07 -5.18
CA LEU A 12 -10.52 1.71 -4.80
C LEU A 12 -9.76 1.19 -3.57
N ILE A 13 -8.49 1.58 -3.37
CA ILE A 13 -7.75 1.22 -2.16
C ILE A 13 -8.33 1.90 -0.93
N LEU A 14 -8.78 3.15 -1.05
CA LEU A 14 -9.43 3.86 0.06
C LEU A 14 -10.81 3.30 0.41
N ILE A 15 -11.51 2.71 -0.57
CA ILE A 15 -12.82 2.06 -0.37
C ILE A 15 -12.66 0.66 0.22
N HIS A 16 -11.79 -0.17 -0.37
CA HIS A 16 -11.65 -1.58 0.02
C HIS A 16 -10.70 -1.80 1.19
N ARG A 17 -9.80 -0.84 1.47
CA ARG A 17 -8.81 -0.85 2.56
C ARG A 17 -8.24 -2.25 2.83
N PRO A 18 -7.53 -2.86 1.87
CA PRO A 18 -6.96 -4.20 2.07
C PRO A 18 -5.88 -4.24 3.17
N PHE A 19 -5.35 -3.09 3.57
CA PHE A 19 -4.40 -2.88 4.65
C PHE A 19 -4.60 -1.46 5.20
N ASP A 20 -4.10 -1.20 6.39
CA ASP A 20 -4.21 0.08 7.09
C ASP A 20 -2.85 0.73 7.35
N VAL A 21 -2.89 2.01 7.75
CA VAL A 21 -1.72 2.69 8.29
C VAL A 21 -1.29 1.97 9.57
N GLY A 22 -0.02 1.60 9.64
CA GLY A 22 0.53 0.75 10.71
C GLY A 22 0.85 -0.68 10.26
N ASP A 23 0.30 -1.14 9.14
CA ASP A 23 0.69 -2.44 8.59
C ASP A 23 2.07 -2.35 7.93
N THR A 24 2.88 -3.39 8.10
CA THR A 24 4.05 -3.57 7.23
C THR A 24 3.60 -4.35 6.01
N ILE A 25 3.81 -3.81 4.81
CA ILE A 25 3.40 -4.47 3.58
C ILE A 25 4.57 -4.68 2.63
N LYS A 26 4.44 -5.68 1.76
CA LYS A 26 5.36 -5.95 0.65
C LYS A 26 4.60 -5.99 -0.67
N VAL A 27 5.13 -5.26 -1.65
CA VAL A 27 4.62 -5.25 -3.03
C VAL A 27 5.81 -5.18 -3.99
N LYS A 28 5.91 -6.18 -4.88
CA LYS A 28 7.09 -6.35 -5.76
C LYS A 28 8.40 -6.32 -4.93
N SER A 29 9.28 -5.37 -5.22
CA SER A 29 10.56 -5.14 -4.54
C SER A 29 10.48 -4.12 -3.40
N PHE A 30 9.31 -3.54 -3.15
CA PHE A 30 9.11 -2.55 -2.10
C PHE A 30 8.52 -3.23 -0.87
N GLU A 31 9.05 -2.86 0.30
CA GLU A 31 8.62 -3.37 1.59
C GLU A 31 8.76 -2.25 2.61
N GLY A 32 7.82 -2.13 3.54
CA GLY A 32 7.91 -1.17 4.62
C GLY A 32 6.59 -0.91 5.34
N LEU A 33 6.67 -0.11 6.40
CA LEU A 33 5.54 0.29 7.22
C LEU A 33 4.68 1.32 6.47
N VAL A 34 3.38 1.06 6.33
CA VAL A 34 2.43 1.99 5.76
C VAL A 34 2.28 3.18 6.71
N SER A 35 2.81 4.32 6.30
CA SER A 35 2.79 5.57 7.09
C SER A 35 1.64 6.49 6.69
N THR A 36 1.20 6.46 5.43
CA THR A 36 0.08 7.28 4.94
C THR A 36 -0.50 6.65 3.67
N ILE A 37 -1.81 6.79 3.49
CA ILE A 37 -2.53 6.39 2.27
C ILE A 37 -3.28 7.62 1.75
N ASP A 38 -2.88 8.13 0.59
CA ASP A 38 -3.49 9.26 -0.08
C ASP A 38 -4.21 8.78 -1.35
N LEU A 39 -4.90 9.67 -2.06
CA LEU A 39 -5.58 9.32 -3.31
C LEU A 39 -4.66 8.75 -4.40
N ARG A 40 -3.39 9.14 -4.44
CA ARG A 40 -2.46 8.75 -5.52
C ARG A 40 -1.40 7.76 -5.07
N TYR A 41 -0.97 7.86 -3.82
CA TYR A 41 0.19 7.13 -3.31
C TYR A 41 -0.09 6.55 -1.94
N THR A 42 0.48 5.38 -1.70
CA THR A 42 0.71 4.84 -0.37
C THR A 42 2.18 5.06 -0.03
N ARG A 43 2.45 5.66 1.13
CA ARG A 43 3.80 5.96 1.60
C ARG A 43 4.27 4.88 2.54
N LEU A 44 5.32 4.16 2.14
CA LEU A 44 6.01 3.20 2.99
C LEU A 44 7.22 3.85 3.64
N GLN A 45 7.52 3.44 4.87
CA GLN A 45 8.72 3.84 5.58
C GLN A 45 9.54 2.60 5.93
N ARG A 46 10.82 2.61 5.55
CA ARG A 46 11.77 1.53 5.84
C ARG A 46 13.16 2.14 6.01
N ASP A 47 13.85 1.83 7.11
CA ASP A 47 15.24 2.25 7.37
C ASP A 47 15.53 3.76 7.18
N GLY A 48 14.56 4.61 7.55
CA GLY A 48 14.66 6.06 7.37
C GLY A 48 14.36 6.57 5.96
N GLU A 49 14.15 5.68 4.99
CA GLU A 49 13.70 6.02 3.63
C GLU A 49 12.17 6.15 3.57
N LYS A 50 11.69 7.08 2.72
CA LYS A 50 10.28 7.23 2.35
C LYS A 50 10.07 6.74 0.92
N ILE A 51 9.32 5.66 0.78
CA ILE A 51 9.00 5.04 -0.52
C ILE A 51 7.58 5.44 -0.91
N LEU A 52 7.42 6.07 -2.07
CA LEU A 52 6.12 6.45 -2.63
C LEU A 52 5.64 5.41 -3.63
N VAL A 53 4.67 4.58 -3.22
CA VAL A 53 4.12 3.53 -4.08
C VAL A 53 2.82 4.04 -4.72
N PRO A 54 2.71 4.10 -6.06
CA PRO A 54 1.45 4.45 -6.70
C PRO A 54 0.34 3.46 -6.32
N ASN A 55 -0.84 3.96 -5.99
CA ASN A 55 -1.98 3.10 -5.64
C ASN A 55 -2.37 2.14 -6.78
N SER A 56 -2.18 2.55 -8.04
CA SER A 56 -2.36 1.66 -9.19
C SER A 56 -1.44 0.44 -9.18
N LEU A 57 -0.23 0.56 -8.63
CA LEU A 57 0.69 -0.57 -8.46
C LEU A 57 0.16 -1.54 -7.42
N LEU A 58 -0.32 -1.04 -6.29
CA LEU A 58 -0.89 -1.86 -5.21
C LEU A 58 -2.17 -2.58 -5.65
N PHE A 59 -3.01 -1.91 -6.45
CA PHE A 59 -4.24 -2.53 -6.95
C PHE A 59 -3.99 -3.63 -8.00
N THR A 60 -2.92 -3.51 -8.79
CA THR A 60 -2.64 -4.43 -9.90
C THR A 60 -1.64 -5.54 -9.56
N ASN A 61 -1.11 -5.56 -8.34
CA ASN A 61 -0.09 -6.53 -7.93
C ASN A 61 -0.46 -7.15 -6.59
N PRO A 62 -0.04 -8.40 -6.33
CA PRO A 62 -0.19 -9.00 -5.01
C PRO A 62 0.50 -8.17 -3.93
N ILE A 63 -0.15 -8.10 -2.77
CA ILE A 63 0.35 -7.42 -1.57
C ILE A 63 0.43 -8.46 -0.46
N SER A 64 1.57 -8.55 0.21
CA SER A 64 1.70 -9.34 1.45
C SER A 64 1.64 -8.39 2.63
N ILE A 65 0.79 -8.70 3.61
CA ILE A 65 0.70 -7.99 4.88
C ILE A 65 1.53 -8.78 5.88
N LEU A 66 2.55 -8.12 6.44
CA LEU A 66 3.52 -8.66 7.37
C LEU A 66 3.12 -8.18 8.77
N SER A 67 2.07 -8.77 9.33
CA SER A 67 1.70 -8.52 10.72
C SER A 67 2.77 -9.10 11.64
N GLY A 68 3.35 -8.27 12.51
CA GLY A 68 4.31 -8.72 13.52
C GLY A 68 3.63 -9.64 14.53
N SER A 69 3.77 -10.95 14.31
CA SER A 69 3.53 -12.07 15.24
C SER A 69 2.16 -12.18 15.95
N ALA A 70 1.44 -13.24 15.58
CA ALA A 70 0.69 -14.14 16.46
C ALA A 70 -0.54 -13.59 17.21
N ASP A 71 -1.73 -13.96 16.70
CA ASP A 71 -2.64 -14.80 17.48
C ASP A 71 -2.56 -16.17 16.78
N GLU A 72 -1.78 -17.14 17.28
CA GLU A 72 -2.08 -18.08 18.38
C GLU A 72 -3.00 -19.23 17.90
N ASP A 73 -2.70 -20.45 18.35
CA ASP A 73 -3.25 -21.74 17.90
C ASP A 73 -4.78 -21.80 17.65
#